data_AF-A0A9E3UG38-F1
#
_entry.id   AF-A0A9E3UG38-F1
#
_cell.length_a   1.000
_cell.length_b   1.000
_cell.length_c   1.000
_cell.angle_alpha   90.00
_cell.angle_beta   90.00
_cell.angle_gamma   90.00
#
_symmetry.space_group_name_H-M   'P 1'
#
loop_
_entity.id
_entity.type
_entity.pdbx_description
1 polymer ?
#
loop_
_entity_poly.entity_id
_entity_poly.type
_entity_poly.pdbx_seq_one_letter_code
_entity_poly.pdbx_strand_id
1 'polypeptide(L)'
;MTVKAPPQLDHFRFEMAKPAIGHLVFDTPGRTVNVLSAAALADLERIAAWLPESGLAGLVLSSAKASGFCAGADLAEFEAIRGMVAATAPDDRFAALHARFAPFTRAFRRLETAGVPIAVAIEGPALGGGCELALAGHWRVMADGGAATLGLPEITVGLFPAGGGTQRLPRLIGLDAAVPMLFDGTWLSAEAAVAAGAADALAAPGKTVAEAVAWLESGPDWLPRWDCPGGVPAPSPARLAAFRQEREAEAQGHYPAVTAILDCLERGLSVPMDRANAVEIEALSRLLLRPEPWAMVATLFHGRQAFQRAAKHNGLPSWLAPLVEDVGRALAFEADSMGRALAEPAAVHAGFTKPLPSLRDGVGRVPRPTLVPPPSFTPPTSAQATGLWIDAPSAGWQVRAARLLSRAVLAAEAHGAGLAEADRQMADYAVVAELGFPAYLGGPFALASMAGGGWARAQLNE
;
A
#
# COMPACT_ATOMS: atom_id res chain seq x y z
N MET A 1 -12.32 41.47 -3.26
CA MET A 1 -11.29 41.11 -2.26
C MET A 1 -9.95 40.98 -2.98
N THR A 2 -8.87 41.49 -2.41
CA THR A 2 -7.52 41.36 -2.98
C THR A 2 -6.96 39.98 -2.61
N VAL A 3 -6.56 39.18 -3.59
CA VAL A 3 -5.89 37.89 -3.36
C VAL A 3 -4.52 38.16 -2.73
N LYS A 4 -4.23 37.54 -1.58
CA LYS A 4 -2.93 37.67 -0.92
C LYS A 4 -1.85 36.92 -1.71
N ALA A 5 -0.58 37.26 -1.51
CA ALA A 5 0.52 36.50 -2.10
C ALA A 5 0.54 35.06 -1.54
N PRO A 6 0.72 34.02 -2.38
CA PRO A 6 0.84 32.64 -1.92
C PRO A 6 2.19 32.41 -1.21
N PRO A 7 2.29 31.37 -0.36
CA PRO A 7 3.57 30.98 0.22
C PRO A 7 4.53 30.45 -0.86
N GLN A 8 5.83 30.44 -0.55
CA GLN A 8 6.82 29.74 -1.37
C GLN A 8 6.66 28.23 -1.20
N LEU A 9 6.72 27.52 -2.33
CA LEU A 9 6.54 26.07 -2.46
C LEU A 9 7.65 25.53 -3.36
N ASP A 10 8.09 24.31 -3.08
CA ASP A 10 9.19 23.66 -3.79
C ASP A 10 8.69 22.56 -4.74
N HIS A 11 7.63 21.86 -4.35
CA HIS A 11 7.03 20.73 -5.05
C HIS A 11 5.73 21.10 -5.76
N PHE A 12 5.17 22.27 -5.44
CA PHE A 12 3.98 22.78 -6.08
C PHE A 12 4.26 24.16 -6.67
N ARG A 13 3.67 24.45 -7.82
CA ARG A 13 3.66 25.78 -8.41
C ARG A 13 2.27 26.37 -8.23
N PHE A 14 2.21 27.65 -7.90
CA PHE A 14 0.95 28.36 -7.77
C PHE A 14 0.81 29.39 -8.88
N GLU A 15 -0.33 29.38 -9.56
CA GLU A 15 -0.72 30.40 -10.53
C GLU A 15 -2.22 30.74 -10.38
N MET A 16 -2.66 31.84 -10.98
CA MET A 16 -4.08 32.20 -11.00
C MET A 16 -4.73 31.63 -12.26
N ALA A 17 -5.75 30.77 -12.11
CA ALA A 17 -6.54 30.30 -13.25
C ALA A 17 -7.55 31.37 -13.71
N LYS A 18 -8.14 32.10 -12.76
CA LYS A 18 -9.11 33.19 -12.98
C LYS A 18 -9.01 34.21 -11.84
N PRO A 19 -9.65 35.41 -11.97
CA PRO A 19 -9.81 36.30 -10.81
C PRO A 19 -10.47 35.53 -9.65
N ALA A 20 -9.76 35.39 -8.53
CA ALA A 20 -10.15 34.63 -7.33
C ALA A 20 -10.15 33.08 -7.40
N ILE A 21 -9.71 32.46 -8.49
CA ILE A 21 -9.48 30.99 -8.55
C ILE A 21 -7.99 30.72 -8.70
N GLY A 22 -7.40 30.10 -7.67
CA GLY A 22 -6.01 29.65 -7.69
C GLY A 22 -5.84 28.31 -8.38
N HIS A 23 -4.67 28.04 -8.92
CA HIS A 23 -4.27 26.79 -9.54
C HIS A 23 -2.96 26.31 -8.91
N LEU A 24 -3.06 25.23 -8.15
CA LEU A 24 -1.95 24.55 -7.51
C LEU A 24 -1.52 23.37 -8.39
N VAL A 25 -0.32 23.45 -8.96
CA VAL A 25 0.21 22.47 -9.89
C VAL A 25 1.30 21.65 -9.20
N PHE A 26 1.06 20.36 -8.98
CA PHE A 26 2.05 19.44 -8.43
C PHE A 26 3.15 19.14 -9.46
N ASP A 27 4.39 19.47 -9.14
CA ASP A 27 5.55 19.33 -10.02
C ASP A 27 6.82 19.02 -9.20
N THR A 28 6.99 17.76 -8.81
CA THR A 28 8.16 17.32 -8.02
C THR A 28 9.48 17.64 -8.77
N PRO A 29 10.40 18.43 -8.19
CA PRO A 29 11.62 18.86 -8.87
C PRO A 29 12.53 17.69 -9.26
N GLY A 30 13.09 17.75 -10.47
CA GLY A 30 14.08 16.77 -10.94
C GLY A 30 13.56 15.33 -11.09
N ARG A 31 12.24 15.13 -11.06
CA ARG A 31 11.59 13.82 -11.22
C ARG A 31 10.63 13.81 -12.42
N THR A 32 10.50 12.66 -13.05
CA THR A 32 9.54 12.41 -14.15
C THR A 32 8.14 12.06 -13.64
N VAL A 33 7.99 11.80 -12.34
CA VAL A 33 6.74 11.46 -11.65
C VAL A 33 6.59 12.35 -10.42
N ASN A 34 5.34 12.61 -10.01
CA ASN A 34 5.05 13.23 -8.72
C ASN A 34 4.99 12.17 -7.63
N VAL A 35 5.65 12.43 -6.50
CA VAL A 35 5.63 11.59 -5.30
C VAL A 35 5.40 12.43 -4.06
N LEU A 36 4.67 11.87 -3.10
CA LEU A 36 4.42 12.50 -1.80
C LEU A 36 5.62 12.27 -0.88
N SER A 37 6.62 13.14 -1.05
CA SER A 37 7.76 13.27 -0.14
C SER A 37 7.39 14.05 1.12
N ALA A 38 8.25 14.02 2.14
CA ALA A 38 8.08 14.87 3.32
C ALA A 38 7.98 16.36 2.95
N ALA A 39 8.74 16.80 1.94
CA ALA A 39 8.74 18.18 1.47
C ALA A 39 7.44 18.55 0.73
N ALA A 40 6.90 17.63 -0.08
CA ALA A 40 5.59 17.85 -0.72
C ALA A 40 4.46 17.96 0.32
N LEU A 41 4.48 17.14 1.37
CA LEU A 41 3.51 17.25 2.47
C LEU A 41 3.64 18.59 3.21
N ALA A 42 4.86 19.08 3.43
CA ALA A 42 5.09 20.38 4.05
C ALA A 42 4.56 21.53 3.19
N ASP A 43 4.69 21.47 1.86
CA ASP A 43 4.11 22.44 0.94
C ASP A 43 2.57 22.44 1.01
N LEU A 44 1.95 21.27 1.04
CA LEU A 44 0.50 21.15 1.21
C LEU A 44 0.02 21.77 2.53
N GLU A 45 0.75 21.58 3.62
CA GLU A 45 0.43 22.23 4.89
C GLU A 45 0.54 23.76 4.83
N ARG A 46 1.57 24.29 4.14
CA ARG A 46 1.72 25.74 3.94
C ARG A 46 0.56 26.32 3.14
N ILE A 47 0.17 25.65 2.05
CA ILE A 47 -1.01 26.06 1.27
C ILE A 47 -2.27 26.01 2.12
N ALA A 48 -2.51 24.90 2.82
CA ALA A 48 -3.71 24.73 3.64
C ALA A 48 -3.82 25.81 4.73
N ALA A 49 -2.70 26.20 5.35
CA ALA A 49 -2.68 27.27 6.35
C ALA A 49 -2.97 28.66 5.76
N TRP A 50 -2.57 28.89 4.51
CA TRP A 50 -2.76 30.18 3.83
C TRP A 50 -4.16 30.35 3.21
N LEU A 51 -4.78 29.26 2.76
CA LEU A 51 -6.08 29.29 2.06
C LEU A 51 -7.20 30.08 2.79
N PRO A 52 -7.41 29.96 4.12
CA PRO A 52 -8.47 30.69 4.82
C PRO A 52 -8.35 32.22 4.71
N GLU A 53 -7.13 32.73 4.53
CA GLU A 53 -6.86 34.16 4.44
C GLU A 53 -6.44 34.63 3.04
N SER A 54 -6.43 33.72 2.07
CA SER A 54 -5.96 33.94 0.70
C SER A 54 -6.80 34.94 -0.08
N GLY A 55 -8.09 35.03 0.23
CA GLY A 55 -9.08 35.76 -0.58
C GLY A 55 -9.50 35.01 -1.86
N LEU A 56 -9.12 33.73 -2.02
CA LEU A 56 -9.60 32.87 -3.10
C LEU A 56 -11.03 32.40 -2.84
N ALA A 57 -11.79 32.27 -3.93
CA ALA A 57 -13.10 31.62 -3.96
C ALA A 57 -12.98 30.11 -4.22
N GLY A 58 -11.85 29.64 -4.75
CA GLY A 58 -11.64 28.24 -5.10
C GLY A 58 -10.18 27.94 -5.47
N LEU A 59 -9.82 26.66 -5.41
CA LEU A 59 -8.52 26.15 -5.81
C LEU A 59 -8.67 24.95 -6.77
N VAL A 60 -7.98 24.98 -7.90
CA VAL A 60 -7.77 23.80 -8.74
C VAL A 60 -6.46 23.14 -8.36
N LEU A 61 -6.46 21.83 -8.14
CA LEU A 61 -5.26 21.01 -7.95
C LEU A 61 -5.05 20.13 -9.17
N SER A 62 -3.88 20.23 -9.82
CA SER A 62 -3.52 19.37 -10.96
C SER A 62 -2.06 18.91 -10.89
N SER A 63 -1.63 18.12 -11.88
CA SER A 63 -0.23 17.71 -12.05
C SER A 63 0.40 18.35 -13.29
N ALA A 64 1.69 18.67 -13.23
CA ALA A 64 2.50 19.04 -14.40
C ALA A 64 3.12 17.84 -15.12
N LYS A 65 3.04 16.63 -14.55
CA LYS A 65 3.75 15.45 -15.06
C LYS A 65 2.91 14.72 -16.10
N ALA A 66 3.50 14.46 -17.26
CA ALA A 66 2.90 13.62 -18.30
C ALA A 66 2.70 12.15 -17.88
N SER A 67 3.42 11.70 -16.85
CA SER A 67 3.34 10.33 -16.32
C SER A 67 2.09 10.07 -15.47
N GLY A 68 1.39 11.12 -15.02
CA GLY A 68 0.18 10.98 -14.21
C GLY A 68 0.02 12.11 -13.18
N PHE A 69 -1.02 11.97 -12.36
CA PHE A 69 -1.31 12.91 -11.29
C PHE A 69 -0.27 12.79 -10.16
N CYS A 70 -0.16 11.60 -9.56
CA CYS A 70 0.80 11.28 -8.51
C CYS A 70 0.91 9.76 -8.35
N ALA A 71 2.14 9.26 -8.19
CA ALA A 71 2.47 7.83 -8.10
C ALA A 71 2.41 7.27 -6.66
N GLY A 72 2.03 8.10 -5.68
CA GLY A 72 1.93 7.72 -4.27
C GLY A 72 3.03 8.30 -3.39
N ALA A 73 3.22 7.71 -2.22
CA ALA A 73 4.30 8.06 -1.28
C ALA A 73 5.68 7.81 -1.91
N ASP A 74 6.68 8.60 -1.51
CA ASP A 74 8.04 8.38 -1.96
C ASP A 74 8.66 7.16 -1.27
N LEU A 75 8.58 5.99 -1.92
CA LEU A 75 9.18 4.75 -1.42
C LEU A 75 10.72 4.81 -1.38
N ALA A 76 11.38 5.80 -2.00
CA ALA A 76 12.82 5.99 -1.78
C ALA A 76 13.11 6.50 -0.36
N GLU A 77 12.17 7.22 0.28
CA GLU A 77 12.28 7.62 1.68
C GLU A 77 12.11 6.43 2.63
N PHE A 78 11.56 5.30 2.16
CA PHE A 78 11.25 4.13 2.98
C PHE A 78 12.50 3.48 3.58
N GLU A 79 13.61 3.41 2.84
CA GLU A 79 14.87 2.88 3.36
C GLU A 79 15.47 3.80 4.45
N ALA A 80 15.34 5.12 4.29
CA ALA A 80 15.74 6.06 5.33
C ALA A 80 14.89 5.92 6.61
N ILE A 81 13.58 5.68 6.45
CA ILE A 81 12.67 5.40 7.57
C ILE A 81 13.07 4.09 8.24
N ARG A 82 13.36 3.03 7.48
CA ARG A 82 13.85 1.75 8.02
C ARG A 82 15.13 1.93 8.84
N GLY A 83 16.10 2.69 8.32
CA GLY A 83 17.34 3.01 9.03
C GLY A 83 17.09 3.79 10.32
N MET A 84 16.18 4.77 10.29
CA MET A 84 15.76 5.53 11.47
C MET A 84 15.12 4.62 12.53
N VAL A 85 14.22 3.71 12.14
CA VAL A 85 13.59 2.75 13.06
C VAL A 85 14.62 1.80 13.67
N ALA A 86 15.56 1.30 12.87
CA ALA A 86 16.64 0.42 13.34
C ALA A 86 17.54 1.12 14.36
N ALA A 87 17.82 2.41 14.17
CA ALA A 87 18.61 3.24 15.09
C ALA A 87 17.82 3.73 16.33
N THR A 88 16.49 3.58 16.33
CA THR A 88 15.62 4.00 17.43
C THR A 88 15.47 2.86 18.46
N ALA A 89 15.55 3.21 19.75
CA ALA A 89 15.35 2.27 20.85
C ALA A 89 13.97 1.60 20.74
N PRO A 90 13.84 0.28 21.01
CA PRO A 90 12.60 -0.46 20.80
C PRO A 90 11.33 0.21 21.36
N ASP A 91 11.41 0.76 22.57
CA ASP A 91 10.29 1.41 23.26
C ASP A 91 9.86 2.74 22.60
N ASP A 92 10.76 3.40 21.87
CA ASP A 92 10.51 4.70 21.22
C ASP A 92 10.07 4.56 19.75
N ARG A 93 10.21 3.36 19.14
CA ARG A 93 9.96 3.14 17.70
C ARG A 93 8.55 3.51 17.28
N PHE A 94 7.55 3.19 18.11
CA PHE A 94 6.15 3.54 17.82
C PHE A 94 5.97 5.06 17.73
N ALA A 95 6.49 5.81 18.70
CA ALA A 95 6.38 7.26 18.72
C ALA A 95 7.11 7.90 17.53
N ALA A 96 8.30 7.38 17.18
CA ALA A 96 9.06 7.83 16.03
C ALA A 96 8.31 7.59 14.70
N LEU A 97 7.76 6.39 14.50
CA LEU A 97 6.93 6.06 13.34
C LEU A 97 5.68 6.95 13.27
N HIS A 98 4.97 7.09 14.39
CA HIS A 98 3.77 7.92 14.46
C HIS A 98 4.08 9.38 14.10
N ALA A 99 5.13 9.97 14.66
CA ALA A 99 5.55 11.33 14.33
C ALA A 99 5.94 11.49 12.85
N ARG A 100 6.56 10.46 12.26
CA ARG A 100 6.98 10.45 10.85
C ARG A 100 5.81 10.41 9.87
N PHE A 101 4.76 9.64 10.17
CA PHE A 101 3.65 9.40 9.26
C PHE A 101 2.39 10.25 9.54
N ALA A 102 2.21 10.78 10.75
CA ALA A 102 1.11 11.70 11.06
C ALA A 102 0.95 12.88 10.07
N PRO A 103 2.00 13.44 9.45
CA PRO A 103 1.84 14.47 8.42
C PRO A 103 1.02 14.05 7.19
N PHE A 104 0.93 12.77 6.84
CA PHE A 104 0.17 12.30 5.67
C PHE A 104 -1.32 12.65 5.79
N THR A 105 -1.99 12.10 6.80
CA THR A 105 -3.42 12.38 7.02
C THR A 105 -3.64 13.83 7.43
N ARG A 106 -2.73 14.41 8.22
CA ARG A 106 -2.85 15.80 8.70
C ARG A 106 -2.81 16.81 7.55
N ALA A 107 -1.88 16.67 6.60
CA ALA A 107 -1.77 17.59 5.48
C ALA A 107 -3.03 17.56 4.61
N PHE A 108 -3.54 16.35 4.30
CA PHE A 108 -4.74 16.20 3.49
C PHE A 108 -5.98 16.70 4.23
N ARG A 109 -6.11 16.40 5.52
CA ARG A 109 -7.23 16.90 6.32
C ARG A 109 -7.22 18.42 6.45
N ARG A 110 -6.05 19.03 6.68
CA ARG A 110 -5.91 20.50 6.70
C ARG A 110 -6.33 21.13 5.38
N LEU A 111 -5.94 20.52 4.27
CA LEU A 111 -6.31 20.97 2.94
C LEU A 111 -7.82 20.87 2.70
N GLU A 112 -8.41 19.73 3.06
CA GLU A 112 -9.85 19.46 2.99
C GLU A 112 -10.68 20.43 3.84
N THR A 113 -10.18 20.87 5.00
CA THR A 113 -10.88 21.81 5.89
C THR A 113 -10.38 23.25 5.78
N ALA A 114 -9.70 23.62 4.69
CA ALA A 114 -9.02 24.92 4.55
C ALA A 114 -9.97 26.10 4.25
N GLY A 115 -11.29 25.87 4.24
CA GLY A 115 -12.28 26.94 4.06
C GLY A 115 -12.49 27.40 2.61
N VAL A 116 -11.93 26.68 1.63
CA VAL A 116 -12.03 26.99 0.20
C VAL A 116 -12.34 25.69 -0.57
N PRO A 117 -13.27 25.69 -1.54
CA PRO A 117 -13.53 24.52 -2.39
C PRO A 117 -12.30 24.18 -3.24
N ILE A 118 -12.04 22.87 -3.38
CA ILE A 118 -10.87 22.33 -4.06
C ILE A 118 -11.34 21.33 -5.11
N ALA A 119 -11.11 21.67 -6.37
CA ALA A 119 -11.38 20.82 -7.52
C ALA A 119 -10.08 20.13 -7.97
N VAL A 120 -10.09 18.82 -8.12
CA VAL A 120 -8.93 18.03 -8.53
C VAL A 120 -9.06 17.62 -9.99
N ALA A 121 -8.10 18.06 -10.80
CA ALA A 121 -8.03 17.80 -12.23
C ALA A 121 -7.03 16.66 -12.52
N ILE A 122 -7.53 15.53 -13.03
CA ILE A 122 -6.79 14.26 -13.11
C ILE A 122 -6.69 13.81 -14.57
N GLU A 123 -5.55 14.09 -15.20
CA GLU A 123 -5.25 13.71 -16.60
C GLU A 123 -4.64 12.31 -16.74
N GLY A 124 -4.17 11.72 -15.64
CA GLY A 124 -3.46 10.44 -15.66
C GLY A 124 -3.50 9.74 -14.30
N PRO A 125 -2.71 8.67 -14.10
CA PRO A 125 -2.81 7.86 -12.89
C PRO A 125 -2.64 8.65 -11.58
N ALA A 126 -3.59 8.49 -10.66
CA ALA A 126 -3.52 8.92 -9.28
C ALA A 126 -3.53 7.67 -8.39
N LEU A 127 -2.35 7.25 -7.94
CA LEU A 127 -2.14 5.96 -7.28
C LEU A 127 -1.65 6.15 -5.85
N GLY A 128 -2.12 5.28 -4.96
CA GLY A 128 -1.82 5.27 -3.54
C GLY A 128 -2.07 6.63 -2.89
N GLY A 129 -1.08 7.19 -2.20
CA GLY A 129 -1.14 8.57 -1.68
C GLY A 129 -1.60 9.62 -2.69
N GLY A 130 -1.35 9.45 -3.99
CA GLY A 130 -1.87 10.32 -5.04
C GLY A 130 -3.39 10.24 -5.22
N CYS A 131 -3.94 9.03 -5.11
CA CYS A 131 -5.38 8.81 -5.01
C CYS A 131 -5.92 9.44 -3.73
N GLU A 132 -5.25 9.24 -2.59
CA GLU A 132 -5.69 9.79 -1.30
C GLU A 132 -5.72 11.33 -1.28
N LEU A 133 -4.74 11.97 -1.92
CA LEU A 133 -4.74 13.42 -2.15
C LEU A 133 -5.92 13.86 -3.02
N ALA A 134 -6.23 13.10 -4.09
CA ALA A 134 -7.40 13.38 -4.92
C ALA A 134 -8.73 13.22 -4.16
N LEU A 135 -8.83 12.21 -3.29
CA LEU A 135 -10.00 11.97 -2.44
C LEU A 135 -10.17 13.06 -1.36
N ALA A 136 -9.09 13.74 -0.95
CA ALA A 136 -9.16 14.89 -0.04
C ALA A 136 -9.65 16.18 -0.71
N GLY A 137 -9.75 16.21 -2.04
CA GLY A 137 -10.45 17.27 -2.77
C GLY A 137 -11.96 17.19 -2.58
N HIS A 138 -12.64 18.30 -2.88
CA HIS A 138 -14.09 18.38 -2.76
C HIS A 138 -14.80 17.85 -3.99
N TRP A 139 -14.16 17.98 -5.15
CA TRP A 139 -14.69 17.56 -6.44
C TRP A 139 -13.56 17.07 -7.35
N ARG A 140 -13.77 15.98 -8.09
CA ARG A 140 -12.76 15.34 -8.94
C ARG A 140 -13.27 15.21 -10.37
N VAL A 141 -12.50 15.73 -11.31
CA VAL A 141 -12.71 15.53 -12.75
C VAL A 141 -11.56 14.73 -13.34
N MET A 142 -11.91 13.68 -14.08
CA MET A 142 -10.97 12.78 -14.71
C MET A 142 -11.03 12.87 -16.24
N ALA A 143 -9.88 12.75 -16.90
CA ALA A 143 -9.84 12.67 -18.35
C ALA A 143 -10.46 11.34 -18.82
N ASP A 144 -11.46 11.41 -19.70
CA ASP A 144 -12.10 10.24 -20.30
C ASP A 144 -11.22 9.54 -21.34
N GLY A 145 -11.47 8.25 -21.59
CA GLY A 145 -10.86 7.50 -22.68
C GLY A 145 -9.33 7.44 -22.68
N GLY A 146 -8.68 7.85 -21.59
CA GLY A 146 -7.24 8.03 -21.46
C GLY A 146 -6.60 7.18 -20.36
N ALA A 147 -5.47 7.63 -19.83
CA ALA A 147 -4.71 6.93 -18.79
C ALA A 147 -5.17 7.27 -17.35
N ALA A 148 -6.17 8.13 -17.19
CA ALA A 148 -6.65 8.57 -15.89
C ALA A 148 -7.25 7.40 -15.11
N THR A 149 -6.70 7.16 -13.92
CA THR A 149 -7.09 6.05 -13.04
C THR A 149 -7.00 6.48 -11.58
N LEU A 150 -7.86 5.92 -10.72
CA LEU A 150 -7.76 6.01 -9.26
C LEU A 150 -7.44 4.62 -8.71
N GLY A 151 -6.46 4.51 -7.81
CA GLY A 151 -6.09 3.22 -7.24
C GLY A 151 -5.37 3.33 -5.90
N LEU A 152 -5.57 2.34 -5.03
CA LEU A 152 -4.90 2.20 -3.73
C LEU A 152 -4.12 0.87 -3.68
N PRO A 153 -2.99 0.74 -4.41
CA PRO A 153 -2.28 -0.53 -4.57
C PRO A 153 -1.41 -0.92 -3.36
N GLU A 154 -1.44 -0.20 -2.24
CA GLU A 154 -0.53 -0.38 -1.10
C GLU A 154 -0.52 -1.81 -0.54
N ILE A 155 -1.67 -2.49 -0.56
CA ILE A 155 -1.79 -3.88 -0.09
C ILE A 155 -0.88 -4.84 -0.87
N THR A 156 -0.62 -4.54 -2.15
CA THR A 156 0.23 -5.36 -3.03
C THR A 156 1.71 -5.34 -2.64
N VAL A 157 2.11 -4.42 -1.76
CA VAL A 157 3.47 -4.29 -1.21
C VAL A 157 3.49 -4.39 0.31
N GLY A 158 2.43 -4.91 0.94
CA GLY A 158 2.39 -5.15 2.39
C GLY A 158 2.07 -3.92 3.24
N LEU A 159 1.57 -2.85 2.60
CA LEU A 159 1.13 -1.62 3.24
C LEU A 159 -0.39 -1.46 3.09
N PHE A 160 -0.92 -0.31 3.48
CA PHE A 160 -2.30 0.06 3.21
C PHE A 160 -2.40 1.59 3.05
N PRO A 161 -3.49 2.10 2.46
CA PRO A 161 -3.62 3.53 2.19
C PRO A 161 -3.88 4.30 3.49
N ALA A 162 -2.83 4.96 4.00
CA ALA A 162 -2.76 5.55 5.33
C ALA A 162 -2.63 7.08 5.33
N GLY A 163 -3.01 7.73 4.22
CA GLY A 163 -3.26 9.17 4.06
C GLY A 163 -4.75 9.53 4.15
N GLY A 164 -5.60 8.60 4.57
CA GLY A 164 -7.03 8.72 4.75
C GLY A 164 -7.82 7.88 3.75
N GLY A 165 -7.18 7.04 2.95
CA GLY A 165 -7.83 6.20 1.94
C GLY A 165 -8.79 5.18 2.55
N THR A 166 -8.46 4.58 3.70
CA THR A 166 -9.40 3.68 4.41
C THR A 166 -10.60 4.44 5.00
N GLN A 167 -10.52 5.77 5.09
CA GLN A 167 -11.55 6.61 5.68
C GLN A 167 -12.42 7.31 4.64
N ARG A 168 -11.82 7.91 3.62
CA ARG A 168 -12.53 8.67 2.57
C ARG A 168 -13.21 7.76 1.58
N LEU A 169 -12.52 6.74 1.07
CA LEU A 169 -13.06 5.91 0.00
C LEU A 169 -14.36 5.20 0.41
N PRO A 170 -14.45 4.49 1.56
CA PRO A 170 -15.71 3.84 1.95
C PRO A 170 -16.82 4.83 2.28
N ARG A 171 -16.50 6.07 2.68
CA ARG A 171 -17.49 7.13 2.88
C ARG A 171 -18.01 7.74 1.58
N LEU A 172 -17.23 7.66 0.49
CA LEU A 172 -17.62 8.12 -0.84
C LEU A 172 -18.45 7.08 -1.58
N ILE A 173 -17.95 5.84 -1.66
CA ILE A 173 -18.52 4.81 -2.54
C ILE A 173 -19.17 3.64 -1.80
N GLY A 174 -19.21 3.70 -0.47
CA GLY A 174 -19.68 2.60 0.38
C GLY A 174 -18.60 1.53 0.60
N LEU A 175 -18.80 0.71 1.63
CA LEU A 175 -17.84 -0.35 2.01
C LEU A 175 -17.62 -1.33 0.87
N ASP A 176 -18.70 -1.91 0.32
CA ASP A 176 -18.60 -3.01 -0.65
C ASP A 176 -17.88 -2.61 -1.95
N ALA A 177 -18.09 -1.39 -2.44
CA ALA A 177 -17.38 -0.89 -3.62
C ALA A 177 -15.92 -0.50 -3.33
N ALA A 178 -15.59 -0.15 -2.08
CA ALA A 178 -14.22 0.17 -1.66
C ALA A 178 -13.34 -1.07 -1.46
N VAL A 179 -13.93 -2.23 -1.15
CA VAL A 179 -13.19 -3.48 -0.85
C VAL A 179 -12.16 -3.86 -1.91
N PRO A 180 -12.49 -3.93 -3.22
CA PRO A 180 -11.52 -4.33 -4.23
C PRO A 180 -10.31 -3.38 -4.30
N MET A 181 -10.53 -2.08 -4.11
CA MET A 181 -9.45 -1.11 -4.08
C MET A 181 -8.56 -1.27 -2.84
N LEU A 182 -9.15 -1.52 -1.67
CA LEU A 182 -8.42 -1.61 -0.40
C LEU A 182 -7.68 -2.94 -0.20
N PHE A 183 -8.29 -4.07 -0.59
CA PHE A 183 -7.77 -5.41 -0.28
C PHE A 183 -7.15 -6.13 -1.47
N ASP A 184 -7.56 -5.78 -2.69
CA ASP A 184 -7.04 -6.41 -3.91
C ASP A 184 -6.14 -5.45 -4.72
N GLY A 185 -6.10 -4.17 -4.35
CA GLY A 185 -5.31 -3.14 -5.01
C GLY A 185 -5.80 -2.79 -6.42
N THR A 186 -7.10 -3.04 -6.71
CA THR A 186 -7.68 -2.77 -8.03
C THR A 186 -7.77 -1.27 -8.30
N TRP A 187 -7.67 -0.89 -9.59
CA TRP A 187 -7.78 0.50 -10.03
C TRP A 187 -9.09 0.73 -10.78
N LEU A 188 -9.68 1.89 -10.61
CA LEU A 188 -10.84 2.35 -11.37
C LEU A 188 -10.36 3.20 -12.56
N SER A 189 -10.93 2.94 -13.75
CA SER A 189 -10.85 3.89 -14.86
C SER A 189 -11.62 5.17 -14.52
N ALA A 190 -11.46 6.22 -15.32
CA ALA A 190 -12.22 7.45 -15.16
C ALA A 190 -13.74 7.20 -15.12
N GLU A 191 -14.26 6.40 -16.06
CA GLU A 191 -15.69 6.09 -16.18
C GLU A 191 -16.17 5.25 -14.98
N ALA A 192 -15.38 4.25 -14.56
CA ALA A 192 -15.71 3.44 -13.39
C ALA A 192 -15.67 4.25 -12.10
N ALA A 193 -14.72 5.19 -11.97
CA ALA A 193 -14.62 6.08 -10.83
C ALA A 193 -15.84 7.00 -10.71
N VAL A 194 -16.30 7.57 -11.83
CA VAL A 194 -17.53 8.39 -11.86
C VAL A 194 -18.77 7.55 -11.57
N ALA A 195 -18.89 6.37 -12.18
CA ALA A 195 -20.01 5.46 -11.94
C ALA A 195 -20.11 4.99 -10.48
N ALA A 196 -18.97 4.77 -9.82
CA ALA A 196 -18.91 4.39 -8.41
C ALA A 196 -19.09 5.58 -7.45
N GLY A 197 -18.95 6.82 -7.90
CA GLY A 197 -18.93 8.02 -7.06
C GLY A 197 -17.58 8.32 -6.41
N ALA A 198 -16.49 7.68 -6.87
CA ALA A 198 -15.11 8.01 -6.45
C ALA A 198 -14.58 9.25 -7.18
N ALA A 199 -15.15 9.59 -8.33
CA ALA A 199 -14.96 10.84 -9.04
C ALA A 199 -16.32 11.45 -9.41
N ASP A 200 -16.34 12.73 -9.76
CA ASP A 200 -17.59 13.49 -9.91
C ASP A 200 -17.92 13.81 -11.38
N ALA A 201 -16.91 13.95 -12.23
CA ALA A 201 -17.11 14.23 -13.65
C ALA A 201 -16.02 13.66 -14.55
N LEU A 202 -16.37 13.58 -15.83
CA LEU A 202 -15.45 13.32 -16.93
C LEU A 202 -15.23 14.59 -17.73
N ALA A 203 -14.04 14.74 -18.29
CA ALA A 203 -13.73 15.75 -19.29
C ALA A 203 -12.87 15.14 -20.39
N ALA A 204 -12.92 15.72 -21.59
CA ALA A 204 -11.99 15.34 -22.64
C ALA A 204 -10.53 15.54 -22.18
N PRO A 205 -9.57 14.72 -22.64
CA PRO A 205 -8.16 14.89 -22.31
C PRO A 205 -7.65 16.32 -22.55
N GLY A 206 -6.92 16.86 -21.57
CA GLY A 206 -6.44 18.25 -21.57
C GLY A 206 -7.49 19.30 -21.19
N LYS A 207 -8.72 18.90 -20.81
CA LYS A 207 -9.80 19.81 -20.40
C LYS A 207 -10.16 19.72 -18.92
N THR A 208 -9.55 18.83 -18.14
CA THR A 208 -9.88 18.64 -16.73
C THR A 208 -9.72 19.92 -15.89
N VAL A 209 -8.67 20.71 -16.11
CA VAL A 209 -8.48 22.00 -15.42
C VAL A 209 -9.56 23.01 -15.79
N ALA A 210 -9.95 23.09 -17.07
CA ALA A 210 -11.00 24.00 -17.50
C ALA A 210 -12.36 23.65 -16.88
N GLU A 211 -12.66 22.35 -16.80
CA GLU A 211 -13.88 21.86 -16.16
C GLU A 211 -13.86 22.11 -14.64
N ALA A 212 -12.72 21.89 -13.98
CA ALA A 212 -12.53 22.19 -12.56
C ALA A 212 -12.74 23.69 -12.26
N VAL A 213 -12.25 24.59 -13.12
CA VAL A 213 -12.51 26.03 -13.02
C VAL A 213 -13.99 26.33 -13.19
N ALA A 214 -14.66 25.73 -14.17
CA ALA A 214 -16.09 25.96 -14.43
C ALA A 214 -16.96 25.51 -13.24
N TRP A 215 -16.63 24.37 -12.62
CA TRP A 215 -17.30 23.92 -11.39
C TRP A 215 -17.14 24.94 -10.26
N LEU A 216 -15.93 25.48 -10.04
CA LEU A 216 -15.69 26.51 -9.02
C LEU A 216 -16.43 27.83 -9.31
N GLU A 217 -16.47 28.28 -10.57
CA GLU A 217 -17.19 29.49 -10.99
C GLU A 217 -18.71 29.38 -10.76
N SER A 218 -19.25 28.16 -10.73
CA SER A 218 -20.68 27.93 -10.45
C SER A 218 -21.10 28.24 -9.01
N GLY A 219 -20.14 28.39 -8.08
CA GLY A 219 -20.42 28.60 -6.65
C GLY A 219 -21.07 27.38 -5.98
N PRO A 220 -20.44 26.19 -6.06
CA PRO A 220 -21.06 24.94 -5.62
C PRO A 220 -21.18 24.88 -4.10
N ASP A 221 -22.11 24.06 -3.59
CA ASP A 221 -21.99 23.54 -2.24
C ASP A 221 -20.92 22.45 -2.24
N TRP A 222 -19.93 22.58 -1.36
CA TRP A 222 -18.68 21.82 -1.44
C TRP A 222 -18.29 21.16 -0.13
N LEU A 223 -19.07 21.33 0.94
CA LEU A 223 -18.76 20.69 2.21
C LEU A 223 -18.70 19.16 2.03
N PRO A 224 -17.61 18.50 2.45
CA PRO A 224 -17.52 17.05 2.36
C PRO A 224 -18.69 16.40 3.12
N ARG A 225 -19.29 15.36 2.53
CA ARG A 225 -20.50 14.71 3.09
C ARG A 225 -20.35 14.26 4.55
N TRP A 226 -19.13 13.87 4.95
CA TRP A 226 -18.84 13.44 6.32
C TRP A 226 -18.67 14.58 7.34
N ASP A 227 -18.50 15.83 6.88
CA ASP A 227 -18.45 17.02 7.74
C ASP A 227 -19.80 17.75 7.82
N CYS A 228 -20.78 17.33 7.01
CA CYS A 228 -22.16 17.82 7.10
C CYS A 228 -22.88 17.26 8.35
N PRO A 229 -23.85 17.99 8.92
CA PRO A 229 -24.72 17.45 9.98
C PRO A 229 -25.38 16.14 9.56
N GLY A 230 -25.24 15.10 10.38
CA GLY A 230 -25.70 13.74 10.07
C GLY A 230 -24.64 12.83 9.43
N GLY A 231 -23.59 13.40 8.86
CA GLY A 231 -22.44 12.69 8.30
C GLY A 231 -22.80 11.64 7.24
N VAL A 232 -21.88 10.69 7.04
CA VAL A 232 -22.15 9.49 6.22
C VAL A 232 -22.49 8.33 7.16
N PRO A 233 -23.62 7.63 6.97
CA PRO A 233 -23.97 6.47 7.77
C PRO A 233 -22.87 5.40 7.72
N ALA A 234 -22.42 4.96 8.89
CA ALA A 234 -21.45 3.87 8.98
C ALA A 234 -22.11 2.52 8.60
N PRO A 235 -21.35 1.57 8.04
CA PRO A 235 -21.80 0.18 7.90
C PRO A 235 -22.20 -0.42 9.26
N SER A 236 -23.14 -1.36 9.26
CA SER A 236 -23.56 -2.00 10.51
C SER A 236 -22.40 -2.81 11.14
N PRO A 237 -22.31 -2.89 12.48
CA PRO A 237 -21.29 -3.72 13.13
C PRO A 237 -21.31 -5.19 12.67
N ALA A 238 -22.50 -5.73 12.38
CA ALA A 238 -22.65 -7.09 11.85
C ALA A 238 -22.04 -7.25 10.45
N ARG A 239 -22.20 -6.24 9.56
CA ARG A 239 -21.59 -6.26 8.23
C ARG A 239 -20.07 -6.20 8.33
N LEU A 240 -19.54 -5.33 9.18
CA LEU A 240 -18.09 -5.21 9.42
C LEU A 240 -17.50 -6.50 9.98
N ALA A 241 -18.15 -7.10 10.98
CA ALA A 241 -17.70 -8.37 11.57
C ALA A 241 -17.70 -9.53 10.56
N ALA A 242 -18.75 -9.64 9.73
CA ALA A 242 -18.81 -10.64 8.66
C ALA A 242 -17.68 -10.43 7.64
N PHE A 243 -17.41 -9.17 7.27
CA PHE A 243 -16.34 -8.82 6.35
C PHE A 243 -14.95 -9.10 6.93
N ARG A 244 -14.72 -8.79 8.21
CA ARG A 244 -13.49 -9.17 8.93
C ARG A 244 -13.27 -10.67 8.88
N GLN A 245 -14.30 -11.47 9.22
CA GLN A 245 -14.19 -12.92 9.21
C GLN A 245 -13.77 -13.46 7.83
N GLU A 246 -14.38 -12.94 6.75
CA GLU A 246 -14.04 -13.32 5.37
C GLU A 246 -12.57 -12.98 5.03
N ARG A 247 -12.15 -11.73 5.27
CA ARG A 247 -10.81 -11.25 4.92
C ARG A 247 -9.70 -11.85 5.78
N GLU A 248 -9.93 -12.06 7.06
CA GLU A 248 -8.95 -12.73 7.94
C GLU A 248 -8.78 -14.20 7.58
N ALA A 249 -9.86 -14.89 7.21
CA ALA A 249 -9.77 -16.26 6.70
C ALA A 249 -8.94 -16.34 5.42
N GLU A 250 -9.10 -15.38 4.50
CA GLU A 250 -8.28 -15.30 3.28
C GLU A 250 -6.81 -14.97 3.56
N ALA A 251 -6.54 -14.05 4.49
CA ALA A 251 -5.19 -13.64 4.83
C ALA A 251 -4.43 -14.70 5.65
N GLN A 252 -5.14 -15.61 6.32
CA GLN A 252 -4.59 -16.64 7.22
C GLN A 252 -3.63 -16.05 8.28
N GLY A 253 -3.79 -14.76 8.55
CA GLY A 253 -2.92 -13.94 9.40
C GLY A 253 -1.46 -13.79 8.97
N HIS A 254 -1.13 -14.14 7.72
CA HIS A 254 0.19 -13.88 7.15
C HIS A 254 0.37 -12.42 6.73
N TYR A 255 -0.72 -11.73 6.41
CA TYR A 255 -0.70 -10.39 5.83
C TYR A 255 -1.23 -9.37 6.84
N PRO A 256 -0.38 -8.81 7.72
CA PRO A 256 -0.83 -7.91 8.80
C PRO A 256 -1.49 -6.62 8.30
N ALA A 257 -1.19 -6.19 7.07
CA ALA A 257 -1.86 -5.06 6.44
C ALA A 257 -3.37 -5.29 6.25
N VAL A 258 -3.82 -6.54 6.03
CA VAL A 258 -5.25 -6.88 5.96
C VAL A 258 -5.93 -6.58 7.29
N THR A 259 -5.34 -7.04 8.40
CA THR A 259 -5.86 -6.76 9.74
C THR A 259 -5.83 -5.26 10.04
N ALA A 260 -4.77 -4.56 9.64
CA ALA A 260 -4.68 -3.11 9.83
C ALA A 260 -5.82 -2.35 9.10
N ILE A 261 -6.15 -2.72 7.86
CA ILE A 261 -7.28 -2.12 7.14
C ILE A 261 -8.59 -2.40 7.87
N LEU A 262 -8.81 -3.64 8.31
CA LEU A 262 -10.03 -4.02 9.04
C LEU A 262 -10.17 -3.23 10.35
N ASP A 263 -9.08 -3.04 11.10
CA ASP A 263 -9.05 -2.20 12.29
C ASP A 263 -9.41 -0.75 11.97
N CYS A 264 -8.91 -0.21 10.85
CA CYS A 264 -9.22 1.13 10.39
C CYS A 264 -10.69 1.31 10.00
N LEU A 265 -11.28 0.32 9.34
CA LEU A 265 -12.68 0.36 8.93
C LEU A 265 -13.61 0.29 10.15
N GLU A 266 -13.37 -0.64 11.07
CA GLU A 266 -14.23 -0.84 12.25
C GLU A 266 -14.17 0.32 13.24
N ARG A 267 -12.96 0.80 13.54
CA ARG A 267 -12.74 1.86 14.53
C ARG A 267 -12.90 3.26 13.92
N GLY A 268 -12.75 3.38 12.60
CA GLY A 268 -12.72 4.66 11.89
C GLY A 268 -14.05 5.07 11.27
N LEU A 269 -14.83 4.16 10.67
CA LEU A 269 -16.04 4.54 9.93
C LEU A 269 -17.18 5.06 10.83
N SER A 270 -17.17 4.72 12.11
CA SER A 270 -18.20 5.11 13.09
C SER A 270 -17.89 6.40 13.87
N VAL A 271 -16.75 7.05 13.58
CA VAL A 271 -16.29 8.25 14.29
C VAL A 271 -16.04 9.43 13.32
N PRO A 272 -15.94 10.68 13.82
CA PRO A 272 -15.59 11.84 12.99
C PRO A 272 -14.25 11.68 12.28
N MET A 273 -14.09 12.33 11.12
CA MET A 273 -12.95 12.17 10.22
C MET A 273 -11.59 12.37 10.91
N ASP A 274 -11.46 13.36 11.80
CA ASP A 274 -10.20 13.60 12.52
C ASP A 274 -9.80 12.42 13.41
N ARG A 275 -10.78 11.81 14.09
CA ARG A 275 -10.54 10.61 14.92
C ARG A 275 -10.26 9.39 14.03
N ALA A 276 -10.95 9.28 12.91
CA ALA A 276 -10.77 8.21 11.94
C ALA A 276 -9.36 8.21 11.34
N ASN A 277 -8.86 9.40 10.96
CA ASN A 277 -7.50 9.60 10.47
C ASN A 277 -6.45 9.28 11.56
N ALA A 278 -6.72 9.59 12.82
CA ALA A 278 -5.83 9.22 13.93
C ALA A 278 -5.75 7.70 14.14
N VAL A 279 -6.87 6.97 13.99
CA VAL A 279 -6.90 5.50 14.00
C VAL A 279 -6.01 4.93 12.89
N GLU A 280 -6.08 5.53 11.70
CA GLU A 280 -5.32 5.07 10.53
C GLU A 280 -3.80 5.20 10.74
N ILE A 281 -3.35 6.35 11.25
CA ILE A 281 -1.92 6.57 11.56
C ILE A 281 -1.45 5.67 12.71
N GLU A 282 -2.29 5.45 13.72
CA GLU A 282 -1.98 4.49 14.79
C GLU A 282 -1.78 3.07 14.22
N ALA A 283 -2.68 2.61 13.35
CA ALA A 283 -2.61 1.30 12.72
C ALA A 283 -1.38 1.16 11.83
N LEU A 284 -1.04 2.18 11.03
CA LEU A 284 0.18 2.20 10.22
C LEU A 284 1.43 2.12 11.09
N SER A 285 1.47 2.91 12.16
CA SER A 285 2.62 2.93 13.08
C SER A 285 2.86 1.56 13.72
N ARG A 286 1.79 0.83 14.07
CA ARG A 286 1.88 -0.55 14.58
C ARG A 286 2.30 -1.54 13.50
N LEU A 287 1.76 -1.41 12.29
CA LEU A 287 2.11 -2.25 11.15
C LEU A 287 3.61 -2.17 10.86
N LEU A 288 4.19 -0.97 10.87
CA LEU A 288 5.60 -0.75 10.54
C LEU A 288 6.59 -1.15 11.65
N LEU A 289 6.11 -1.54 12.83
CA LEU A 289 6.93 -2.25 13.83
C LEU A 289 7.18 -3.71 13.44
N ARG A 290 6.37 -4.25 12.52
CA ARG A 290 6.50 -5.62 12.04
C ARG A 290 7.52 -5.71 10.90
N PRO A 291 8.20 -6.86 10.75
CA PRO A 291 9.16 -7.06 9.66
C PRO A 291 8.51 -7.29 8.28
N GLU A 292 7.30 -7.86 8.20
CA GLU A 292 6.66 -8.27 6.94
C GLU A 292 6.48 -7.12 5.94
N PRO A 293 5.97 -5.93 6.32
CA PRO A 293 5.82 -4.81 5.38
C PRO A 293 7.15 -4.39 4.74
N TRP A 294 8.25 -4.42 5.51
CA TRP A 294 9.57 -4.06 5.00
C TRP A 294 10.08 -5.08 3.98
N ALA A 295 9.88 -6.37 4.24
CA ALA A 295 10.25 -7.44 3.33
C ALA A 295 9.41 -7.41 2.04
N MET A 296 8.10 -7.16 2.17
CA MET A 296 7.21 -7.00 1.03
C MET A 296 7.59 -5.79 0.17
N VAL A 297 7.94 -4.63 0.75
CA VAL A 297 8.42 -3.47 -0.01
C VAL A 297 9.76 -3.77 -0.70
N ALA A 298 10.73 -4.35 0.01
CA ALA A 298 12.03 -4.72 -0.55
C ALA A 298 11.89 -5.61 -1.79
N THR A 299 11.02 -6.63 -1.71
CA THR A 299 10.85 -7.59 -2.81
C THR A 299 9.87 -7.11 -3.87
N LEU A 300 8.63 -6.83 -3.48
CA LEU A 300 7.50 -6.63 -4.41
C LEU A 300 7.54 -5.24 -5.04
N PHE A 301 8.33 -4.31 -4.49
CA PHE A 301 8.60 -3.02 -5.11
C PHE A 301 10.01 -2.94 -5.71
N HIS A 302 11.06 -2.92 -4.87
CA HIS A 302 12.43 -2.70 -5.35
C HIS A 302 12.95 -3.88 -6.19
N GLY A 303 12.79 -5.11 -5.70
CA GLY A 303 13.14 -6.34 -6.42
C GLY A 303 12.40 -6.47 -7.75
N ARG A 304 11.08 -6.24 -7.76
CA ARG A 304 10.26 -6.22 -8.99
C ARG A 304 10.75 -5.20 -10.00
N GLN A 305 11.04 -3.97 -9.59
CA GLN A 305 11.54 -2.93 -10.49
C GLN A 305 12.93 -3.26 -11.03
N ALA A 306 13.81 -3.83 -10.20
CA ALA A 306 15.13 -4.28 -10.63
C ALA A 306 14.99 -5.39 -11.70
N PHE A 307 14.15 -6.39 -11.43
CA PHE A 307 13.86 -7.49 -12.36
C PHE A 307 13.32 -6.99 -13.70
N GLN A 308 12.28 -6.13 -13.67
CA GLN A 308 11.65 -5.59 -14.88
C GLN A 308 12.62 -4.74 -15.72
N ARG A 309 13.47 -3.94 -15.07
CA ARG A 309 14.50 -3.15 -15.76
C ARG A 309 15.56 -4.05 -16.40
N ALA A 310 16.07 -5.05 -15.68
CA ALA A 310 17.03 -6.01 -16.21
C ALA A 310 16.46 -6.75 -17.44
N ALA A 311 15.23 -7.29 -17.31
CA ALA A 311 14.54 -8.00 -18.38
C ALA A 311 14.34 -7.15 -19.64
N LYS A 312 14.08 -5.84 -19.50
CA LYS A 312 13.83 -4.94 -20.65
C LYS A 312 15.10 -4.51 -21.38
N HIS A 313 16.22 -4.32 -20.68
CA HIS A 313 17.40 -3.66 -21.25
C HIS A 313 18.59 -4.59 -21.48
N ASN A 314 18.91 -5.47 -20.52
CA ASN A 314 20.18 -6.21 -20.49
C ASN A 314 20.01 -7.73 -20.49
N GLY A 315 18.77 -8.21 -20.46
CA GLY A 315 18.47 -9.59 -20.09
C GLY A 315 18.61 -9.81 -18.58
N LEU A 316 18.01 -10.89 -18.07
CA LEU A 316 18.18 -11.28 -16.67
C LEU A 316 19.62 -11.77 -16.44
N PRO A 317 20.23 -11.51 -15.27
CA PRO A 317 21.57 -11.99 -14.97
C PRO A 317 21.67 -13.51 -15.06
N SER A 318 22.79 -14.03 -15.57
CA SER A 318 22.99 -15.48 -15.77
C SER A 318 22.98 -16.30 -14.49
N TRP A 319 23.28 -15.68 -13.34
CA TRP A 319 23.24 -16.31 -12.02
C TRP A 319 21.81 -16.50 -11.49
N LEU A 320 20.82 -15.76 -12.00
CA LEU A 320 19.48 -15.73 -11.42
C LEU A 320 18.71 -17.03 -11.66
N ALA A 321 18.74 -17.56 -12.89
CA ALA A 321 18.01 -18.78 -13.22
C ALA A 321 18.53 -20.02 -12.45
N PRO A 322 19.85 -20.28 -12.36
CA PRO A 322 20.37 -21.35 -11.49
C PRO A 322 19.93 -21.23 -10.04
N LEU A 323 19.93 -20.02 -9.46
CA LEU A 323 19.48 -19.79 -8.10
C LEU A 323 18.02 -20.19 -7.91
N VAL A 324 17.12 -19.72 -8.78
CA VAL A 324 15.69 -20.05 -8.70
C VAL A 324 15.47 -21.56 -8.88
N GLU A 325 16.21 -22.20 -9.79
CA GLU A 325 16.14 -23.64 -10.02
C GLU A 325 16.57 -24.44 -8.77
N ASP A 326 17.68 -24.05 -8.14
CA ASP A 326 18.19 -24.68 -6.92
C ASP A 326 17.21 -24.56 -5.75
N VAL A 327 16.60 -23.38 -5.58
CA VAL A 327 15.52 -23.19 -4.59
C VAL A 327 14.33 -24.09 -4.90
N GLY A 328 13.94 -24.20 -6.18
CA GLY A 328 12.88 -25.11 -6.62
C GLY A 328 13.17 -26.57 -6.33
N ARG A 329 14.40 -27.03 -6.58
CA ARG A 329 14.84 -28.41 -6.28
C ARG A 329 14.88 -28.67 -4.77
N ALA A 330 15.31 -27.70 -3.97
CA ALA A 330 15.32 -27.82 -2.51
C ALA A 330 13.89 -27.95 -1.93
N LEU A 331 12.94 -27.18 -2.45
CA LEU A 331 11.52 -27.29 -2.08
C LEU A 331 10.92 -28.65 -2.48
N ALA A 332 11.22 -29.12 -3.70
CA ALA A 332 10.78 -30.43 -4.17
C ALA A 332 11.31 -31.56 -3.27
N PHE A 333 12.62 -31.54 -2.97
CA PHE A 333 13.25 -32.53 -2.11
C PHE A 333 12.58 -32.60 -0.72
N GLU A 334 12.32 -31.46 -0.08
CA GLU A 334 11.70 -31.45 1.25
C GLU A 334 10.24 -31.93 1.18
N ALA A 335 9.48 -31.51 0.15
CA ALA A 335 8.12 -31.99 -0.08
C ALA A 335 8.06 -33.52 -0.27
N ASP A 336 8.99 -34.07 -1.07
CA ASP A 336 9.05 -35.50 -1.35
C ASP A 336 9.45 -36.30 -0.11
N SER A 337 10.40 -35.78 0.67
CA SER A 337 10.84 -36.43 1.92
C SER A 337 9.73 -36.52 2.98
N MET A 338 8.79 -35.57 2.99
CA MET A 338 7.65 -35.61 3.91
C MET A 338 6.40 -36.32 3.33
N GLY A 339 6.32 -36.45 2.00
CA GLY A 339 5.17 -36.98 1.27
C GLY A 339 4.04 -35.97 1.05
N ARG A 340 3.36 -36.07 -0.11
CA ARG A 340 2.32 -35.11 -0.59
C ARG A 340 1.26 -34.77 0.46
N ALA A 341 0.73 -35.77 1.17
CA ALA A 341 -0.34 -35.60 2.16
C ALA A 341 0.04 -34.66 3.32
N LEU A 342 1.33 -34.48 3.58
CA LEU A 342 1.85 -33.60 4.63
C LEU A 342 2.47 -32.32 4.04
N ALA A 343 3.01 -32.40 2.82
CA ALA A 343 3.60 -31.27 2.12
C ALA A 343 2.56 -30.23 1.69
N GLU A 344 1.39 -30.64 1.19
CA GLU A 344 0.36 -29.71 0.75
C GLU A 344 -0.16 -28.83 1.90
N PRO A 345 -0.62 -29.35 3.05
CA PRO A 345 -1.05 -28.51 4.16
C PRO A 345 0.06 -27.63 4.73
N ALA A 346 1.31 -28.12 4.72
CA ALA A 346 2.46 -27.35 5.19
C ALA A 346 2.79 -26.18 4.26
N ALA A 347 2.81 -26.40 2.94
CA ALA A 347 3.04 -25.34 1.95
C ALA A 347 1.94 -24.29 2.01
N VAL A 348 0.71 -24.76 2.14
CA VAL A 348 -0.45 -23.90 2.31
C VAL A 348 -0.33 -23.06 3.58
N HIS A 349 -0.03 -23.67 4.73
CA HIS A 349 0.18 -22.93 5.96
C HIS A 349 1.36 -21.96 5.88
N ALA A 350 2.44 -22.30 5.17
CA ALA A 350 3.54 -21.36 5.00
C ALA A 350 3.13 -20.11 4.21
N GLY A 351 2.06 -20.21 3.41
CA GLY A 351 1.55 -19.14 2.54
C GLY A 351 2.01 -19.25 1.09
N PHE A 352 2.39 -20.44 0.60
CA PHE A 352 2.76 -20.61 -0.81
C PHE A 352 1.55 -20.38 -1.72
N THR A 353 1.74 -19.57 -2.76
CA THR A 353 0.67 -19.18 -3.71
C THR A 353 0.62 -20.06 -4.95
N LYS A 354 1.60 -20.96 -5.12
CA LYS A 354 1.65 -21.96 -6.19
C LYS A 354 1.93 -23.33 -5.60
N PRO A 355 1.50 -24.42 -6.26
CA PRO A 355 1.93 -25.76 -5.89
C PRO A 355 3.46 -25.88 -5.91
N LEU A 356 4.02 -26.55 -4.90
CA LEU A 356 5.45 -26.86 -4.85
C LEU A 356 5.86 -27.65 -6.10
N PRO A 357 7.11 -27.51 -6.59
CA PRO A 357 7.50 -28.09 -7.88
C PRO A 357 7.20 -29.58 -8.06
N SER A 358 7.45 -30.42 -7.06
CA SER A 358 7.14 -31.87 -7.12
C SER A 358 5.65 -32.21 -6.97
N LEU A 359 4.81 -31.23 -6.64
CA LEU A 359 3.37 -31.40 -6.47
C LEU A 359 2.55 -30.91 -7.69
N ARG A 360 3.22 -30.43 -8.75
CA ARG A 360 2.58 -29.84 -9.95
C ARG A 360 1.87 -30.88 -10.82
N ASP A 361 2.37 -32.11 -10.89
CA ASP A 361 1.74 -33.19 -11.65
C ASP A 361 0.53 -33.74 -10.87
N GLY A 362 -0.67 -33.44 -11.35
CA GLY A 362 -1.93 -33.99 -10.82
C GLY A 362 -2.95 -32.98 -10.28
N VAL A 363 -2.72 -31.67 -10.38
CA VAL A 363 -3.66 -30.66 -9.85
C VAL A 363 -3.99 -29.63 -10.93
N GLY A 364 -5.26 -29.58 -11.38
CA GLY A 364 -5.81 -28.42 -12.08
C GLY A 364 -5.65 -27.17 -11.20
N ARG A 365 -5.80 -25.94 -11.76
CA ARG A 365 -5.71 -24.67 -11.02
C ARG A 365 -6.28 -24.84 -9.61
N VAL A 366 -5.41 -24.90 -8.60
CA VAL A 366 -5.83 -25.01 -7.20
C VAL A 366 -6.59 -23.72 -6.92
N PRO A 367 -7.90 -23.76 -6.65
CA PRO A 367 -8.58 -22.59 -6.09
C PRO A 367 -7.82 -22.21 -4.84
N ARG A 368 -7.64 -20.91 -4.54
CA ARG A 368 -7.16 -20.44 -3.23
C ARG A 368 -7.77 -21.37 -2.17
N PRO A 369 -6.99 -22.22 -1.48
CA PRO A 369 -7.61 -23.26 -0.69
C PRO A 369 -8.47 -22.56 0.36
N THR A 370 -9.74 -22.94 0.47
CA THR A 370 -10.64 -22.47 1.52
C THR A 370 -10.11 -23.03 2.83
N LEU A 371 -9.21 -22.27 3.44
CA LEU A 371 -8.48 -22.70 4.61
C LEU A 371 -9.20 -22.16 5.82
N VAL A 372 -9.78 -23.09 6.57
CA VAL A 372 -10.15 -22.82 7.94
C VAL A 372 -8.83 -22.62 8.69
N PRO A 373 -8.52 -21.42 9.20
CA PRO A 373 -7.33 -21.22 10.01
C PRO A 373 -7.41 -22.15 11.25
N PRO A 374 -6.30 -22.76 11.67
CA PRO A 374 -6.31 -23.63 12.83
C PRO A 374 -6.68 -22.83 14.09
N PRO A 375 -7.41 -23.42 15.05
CA PRO A 375 -7.98 -22.72 16.22
C PRO A 375 -6.95 -22.09 17.16
N SER A 376 -5.66 -22.39 16.99
CA SER A 376 -4.55 -21.86 17.79
C SER A 376 -3.85 -20.64 17.18
N PHE A 377 -4.24 -20.19 15.98
CA PHE A 377 -3.70 -18.98 15.40
C PHE A 377 -4.53 -17.79 15.84
N THR A 378 -3.99 -16.98 16.76
CA THR A 378 -4.58 -15.68 17.10
C THR A 378 -4.10 -14.70 16.04
N PRO A 379 -4.98 -14.16 15.17
CA PRO A 379 -4.56 -13.11 14.25
C PRO A 379 -3.91 -12.00 15.06
N PRO A 380 -2.76 -11.47 14.61
CA PRO A 380 -2.15 -10.36 15.29
C PRO A 380 -3.15 -9.21 15.21
N THR A 381 -3.90 -8.95 16.27
CA THR A 381 -4.48 -7.62 16.43
C THR A 381 -3.28 -6.68 16.35
N SER A 382 -3.43 -5.53 15.67
CA SER A 382 -2.34 -4.55 15.55
C SER A 382 -1.70 -4.22 16.90
N ALA A 383 -2.43 -4.46 18.00
CA ALA A 383 -2.04 -4.29 19.39
C ALA A 383 -1.11 -5.35 20.02
N GLN A 384 -1.07 -6.61 19.57
CA GLN A 384 -0.71 -7.70 20.51
C GLN A 384 0.39 -8.70 20.09
N ALA A 385 0.93 -8.68 18.87
CA ALA A 385 1.95 -9.67 18.49
C ALA A 385 3.25 -9.05 17.99
N THR A 386 4.32 -9.21 18.77
CA THR A 386 5.70 -9.05 18.30
C THR A 386 6.23 -10.44 17.94
N GLY A 387 6.49 -10.70 16.66
CA GLY A 387 7.07 -11.96 16.19
C GLY A 387 6.31 -12.60 15.02
N LEU A 388 6.99 -13.56 14.38
CA LEU A 388 6.45 -14.38 13.30
C LEU A 388 6.11 -15.77 13.85
N TRP A 389 5.11 -16.44 13.28
CA TRP A 389 4.76 -17.81 13.68
C TRP A 389 5.92 -18.82 13.50
N ILE A 390 6.87 -18.49 12.62
CA ILE A 390 8.09 -19.27 12.35
C ILE A 390 9.16 -19.18 13.43
N ASP A 391 9.02 -18.25 14.39
CA ASP A 391 10.01 -18.09 15.47
C ASP A 391 9.90 -19.24 16.50
N ALA A 392 8.69 -19.76 16.69
CA ALA A 392 8.40 -20.86 17.61
C ALA A 392 7.26 -21.76 17.08
N PRO A 393 7.51 -22.55 16.01
CA PRO A 393 6.50 -23.44 15.47
C PRO A 393 6.14 -24.54 16.50
N SER A 394 4.86 -24.64 16.84
CA SER A 394 4.38 -25.51 17.94
C SER A 394 3.60 -26.73 17.46
N ALA A 395 2.95 -26.65 16.30
CA ALA A 395 2.21 -27.75 15.70
C ALA A 395 3.02 -28.49 14.62
N GLY A 396 2.75 -29.78 14.42
CA GLY A 396 3.51 -30.60 13.46
C GLY A 396 3.49 -30.08 12.01
N TRP A 397 2.43 -29.42 11.58
CA TRP A 397 2.36 -28.76 10.27
C TRP A 397 3.09 -27.41 10.23
N GLN A 398 3.21 -26.69 11.36
CA GLN A 398 4.06 -25.48 11.47
C GLN A 398 5.53 -25.86 11.35
N VAL A 399 5.95 -26.94 12.02
CA VAL A 399 7.34 -27.44 11.92
C VAL A 399 7.65 -27.80 10.46
N ARG A 400 6.76 -28.54 9.78
CA ARG A 400 6.93 -28.89 8.36
C ARG A 400 6.96 -27.67 7.45
N ALA A 401 6.11 -26.68 7.70
CA ALA A 401 6.09 -25.43 6.97
C ALA A 401 7.41 -24.65 7.16
N ALA A 402 7.91 -24.55 8.39
CA ALA A 402 9.20 -23.94 8.70
C ALA A 402 10.37 -24.67 8.00
N ARG A 403 10.33 -26.00 7.89
CA ARG A 403 11.33 -26.79 7.15
C ARG A 403 11.34 -26.48 5.65
N LEU A 404 10.17 -26.37 5.01
CA LEU A 404 10.06 -25.94 3.60
C LEU A 404 10.72 -24.58 3.36
N LEU A 405 10.38 -23.61 4.21
CA LEU A 405 10.94 -22.26 4.15
C LEU A 405 12.46 -22.28 4.36
N SER A 406 12.93 -23.04 5.34
CA SER A 406 14.35 -23.16 5.67
C SER A 406 15.18 -23.76 4.54
N ARG A 407 14.63 -24.74 3.80
CA ARG A 407 15.30 -25.32 2.63
C ARG A 407 15.46 -24.32 1.51
N ALA A 408 14.45 -23.51 1.25
CA ALA A 408 14.54 -22.43 0.28
C ALA A 408 15.59 -21.37 0.69
N VAL A 409 15.64 -21.01 1.98
CA VAL A 409 16.67 -20.09 2.53
C VAL A 409 18.08 -20.65 2.28
N LEU A 410 18.36 -21.88 2.71
CA LEU A 410 19.70 -22.45 2.56
C LEU A 410 20.13 -22.61 1.10
N ALA A 411 19.19 -22.94 0.21
CA ALA A 411 19.47 -23.01 -1.22
C ALA A 411 19.81 -21.63 -1.80
N ALA A 412 19.07 -20.58 -1.44
CA ALA A 412 19.38 -19.22 -1.88
C ALA A 412 20.69 -18.69 -1.30
N GLU A 413 20.97 -18.93 -0.01
CA GLU A 413 22.22 -18.53 0.64
C GLU A 413 23.47 -19.11 -0.03
N ALA A 414 23.39 -20.30 -0.61
CA ALA A 414 24.48 -20.90 -1.38
C ALA A 414 24.89 -20.08 -2.61
N HIS A 415 23.97 -19.27 -3.16
CA HIS A 415 24.22 -18.34 -4.27
C HIS A 415 24.46 -16.90 -3.80
N GLY A 416 24.14 -16.57 -2.55
CA GLY A 416 24.10 -15.19 -2.04
C GLY A 416 25.47 -14.53 -1.82
N ALA A 417 26.56 -15.30 -1.88
CA ALA A 417 27.91 -14.80 -1.69
C ALA A 417 28.30 -13.86 -2.84
N GLY A 418 28.61 -12.60 -2.50
CA GLY A 418 29.02 -11.58 -3.49
C GLY A 418 27.86 -10.86 -4.20
N LEU A 419 26.59 -11.25 -3.97
CA LEU A 419 25.44 -10.51 -4.49
C LEU A 419 25.22 -9.23 -3.69
N ALA A 420 25.02 -8.12 -4.40
CA ALA A 420 24.58 -6.86 -3.80
C ALA A 420 23.14 -6.98 -3.29
N GLU A 421 22.73 -6.07 -2.40
CA GLU A 421 21.37 -6.06 -1.84
C GLU A 421 20.27 -5.99 -2.92
N ALA A 422 20.47 -5.15 -3.95
CA ALA A 422 19.54 -5.04 -5.06
C ALA A 422 19.40 -6.34 -5.87
N ASP A 423 20.48 -7.12 -5.99
CA ASP A 423 20.47 -8.43 -6.66
C ASP A 423 19.74 -9.47 -5.81
N ARG A 424 19.92 -9.44 -4.48
CA ARG A 424 19.18 -10.30 -3.55
C ARG A 424 17.68 -10.02 -3.58
N GLN A 425 17.29 -8.74 -3.60
CA GLN A 425 15.88 -8.34 -3.75
C GLN A 425 15.29 -8.78 -5.09
N MET A 426 16.07 -8.71 -6.18
CA MET A 426 15.66 -9.22 -7.49
C MET A 426 15.46 -10.74 -7.47
N ALA A 427 16.38 -11.47 -6.82
CA ALA A 427 16.31 -12.92 -6.66
C ALA A 427 15.10 -13.35 -5.83
N ASP A 428 14.87 -12.69 -4.70
CA ASP A 428 13.68 -12.87 -3.87
C ASP A 428 12.40 -12.66 -4.68
N TYR A 429 12.34 -11.60 -5.50
CA TYR A 429 11.20 -11.34 -6.36
C TYR A 429 11.00 -12.47 -7.38
N ALA A 430 12.06 -12.96 -8.02
CA ALA A 430 11.97 -14.07 -8.97
C ALA A 430 11.47 -15.36 -8.27
N VAL A 431 11.97 -15.68 -7.07
CA VAL A 431 11.52 -16.84 -6.30
C VAL A 431 10.05 -16.71 -5.90
N VAL A 432 9.60 -15.54 -5.43
CA VAL A 432 8.19 -15.27 -5.14
C VAL A 432 7.34 -15.41 -6.42
N ALA A 433 7.76 -14.77 -7.51
CA ALA A 433 7.00 -14.74 -8.76
C ALA A 433 6.93 -16.09 -9.47
N GLU A 434 7.99 -16.89 -9.44
CA GLU A 434 8.09 -18.16 -10.19
C GLU A 434 7.66 -19.35 -9.35
N LEU A 435 8.10 -19.44 -8.10
CA LEU A 435 7.84 -20.57 -7.20
C LEU A 435 6.66 -20.35 -6.26
N GLY A 436 6.10 -19.14 -6.22
CA GLY A 436 4.99 -18.81 -5.34
C GLY A 436 5.40 -18.75 -3.87
N PHE A 437 6.67 -18.46 -3.58
CA PHE A 437 7.17 -18.30 -2.21
C PHE A 437 6.34 -17.25 -1.44
N PRO A 438 6.09 -17.42 -0.13
CA PRO A 438 5.17 -16.55 0.59
C PRO A 438 5.63 -15.08 0.59
N ALA A 439 4.82 -14.24 -0.04
CA ALA A 439 5.19 -12.85 -0.32
C ALA A 439 5.38 -12.02 0.97
N TYR A 440 4.62 -12.31 2.03
CA TYR A 440 4.76 -11.63 3.34
C TYR A 440 6.14 -11.84 4.00
N LEU A 441 6.87 -12.87 3.60
CA LEU A 441 8.25 -13.12 4.04
C LEU A 441 9.29 -12.51 3.09
N GLY A 442 8.86 -11.82 2.03
CA GLY A 442 9.70 -11.18 1.02
C GLY A 442 10.44 -12.16 0.09
N GLY A 443 10.77 -13.37 0.50
CA GLY A 443 11.63 -14.26 -0.28
C GLY A 443 12.67 -14.92 0.62
N PRO A 444 13.49 -15.84 0.09
CA PRO A 444 14.51 -16.53 0.88
C PRO A 444 15.52 -15.59 1.56
N PHE A 445 16.05 -14.56 0.88
CA PHE A 445 17.03 -13.65 1.48
C PHE A 445 16.38 -12.69 2.50
N ALA A 446 15.22 -12.14 2.16
CA ALA A 446 14.43 -11.32 3.09
C ALA A 446 14.07 -12.10 4.36
N LEU A 447 13.60 -13.35 4.22
CA LEU A 447 13.32 -14.24 5.33
C LEU A 447 14.56 -14.52 6.19
N ALA A 448 15.70 -14.81 5.56
CA ALA A 448 16.96 -15.02 6.29
C ALA A 448 17.36 -13.80 7.12
N SER A 449 17.17 -12.60 6.56
CA SER A 449 17.43 -11.33 7.24
C SER A 449 16.46 -11.09 8.41
N MET A 450 15.17 -11.39 8.22
CA MET A 450 14.12 -11.24 9.24
C MET A 450 14.28 -12.21 10.42
N ALA A 451 14.50 -13.49 10.13
CA ALA A 451 14.56 -14.56 11.13
C ALA A 451 15.92 -14.67 11.82
N GLY A 452 16.96 -14.03 11.26
CA GLY A 452 18.31 -14.01 11.81
C GLY A 452 19.19 -15.19 11.36
N GLY A 453 20.51 -14.96 11.47
CA GLY A 453 21.51 -15.93 11.03
C GLY A 453 21.38 -17.27 11.77
N GLY A 454 21.36 -18.37 11.01
CA GLY A 454 21.28 -19.73 11.57
C GLY A 454 19.86 -20.25 11.81
N TRP A 455 18.81 -19.41 11.69
CA TRP A 455 17.41 -19.84 11.83
C TRP A 455 17.10 -21.04 10.93
N ALA A 456 17.43 -20.95 9.63
CA ALA A 456 17.10 -22.01 8.68
C ALA A 456 17.78 -23.35 9.01
N ARG A 457 19.00 -23.32 9.58
CA ARG A 457 19.68 -24.54 10.02
C ARG A 457 19.02 -25.11 11.27
N ALA A 458 18.61 -24.25 12.21
CA ALA A 458 17.94 -24.67 13.43
C ALA A 458 16.62 -25.40 13.16
N GLN A 459 15.85 -24.98 12.14
CA GLN A 459 14.57 -25.64 11.79
C GLN A 459 14.75 -27.03 11.15
N LEU A 460 15.93 -27.33 10.60
CA LEU A 460 16.21 -28.62 9.96
C LEU A 460 16.89 -29.63 10.89
N ASN A 461 17.36 -29.17 12.05
CA ASN A 461 17.97 -30.01 13.06
C ASN A 461 16.90 -30.55 14.03
N GLU A 462 16.86 -31.88 14.16
CA GLU A 462 16.37 -32.57 15.37
C GLU A 462 17.30 -32.32 16.55
#